data_AF-A0A068NSZ4-F1
#
_entry.id   AF-A0A068NSZ4-F1
#
_cell.length_a   1.000
_cell.length_b   1.000
_cell.length_c   1.000
_cell.angle_alpha   90.00
_cell.angle_beta   90.00
_cell.angle_gamma   90.00
#
_symmetry.space_group_name_H-M   'P 1'
#
loop_
_entity.id
_entity.type
_entity.pdbx_description
1 polymer ?
#
loop_
_entity_poly.entity_id
_entity_poly.type
_entity_poly.pdbx_seq_one_letter_code
_entity_poly.pdbx_strand_id
1 'polypeptide(L)'
;MKESCRNYRSLLMDAAEGRPTPEVTRHLEECKSCSAAVERYREIVAAAKVAWTPAPADLIALVKNLIPETRRVWTAARLGSSLAAGARGLGDEFQMSVGGGDLSIRIMATRSEAGWQLMGRLPEGEWSIDAEVPAVVDANGFRFTVGALEESGFNLIGPDQILVVPAMSQLLGDDGR
;
A
#
# COMPACT_ATOMS: atom_id res chain seq x y z
N MET A 1 3.31 -30.19 -28.89
CA MET A 1 4.59 -29.79 -28.28
C MET A 1 5.27 -31.08 -27.82
N LYS A 2 6.43 -31.43 -28.38
CA LYS A 2 7.14 -32.69 -28.05
C LYS A 2 7.74 -32.59 -26.65
N GLU A 3 7.79 -33.68 -25.89
CA GLU A 3 8.32 -33.71 -24.51
C GLU A 3 9.74 -33.13 -24.40
N SER A 4 10.56 -33.30 -25.44
CA SER A 4 11.90 -32.73 -25.51
C SER A 4 11.94 -31.20 -25.38
N CYS A 5 10.99 -30.48 -25.96
CA CYS A 5 10.98 -29.00 -25.91
C CYS A 5 10.68 -28.45 -24.51
N ARG A 6 9.98 -29.21 -23.67
CA ARG A 6 9.65 -28.78 -22.30
C ARG A 6 10.91 -28.71 -21.43
N ASN A 7 11.83 -29.65 -21.62
CA ASN A 7 13.08 -29.73 -20.85
C ASN A 7 14.03 -28.56 -21.13
N TYR A 8 13.95 -27.96 -22.32
CA TYR A 8 14.81 -26.84 -22.70
C TYR A 8 14.19 -25.47 -22.40
N ARG A 9 12.93 -25.39 -21.98
CA ARG A 9 12.18 -24.13 -21.84
C ARG A 9 12.86 -23.13 -20.89
N SER A 10 13.40 -23.61 -19.77
CA SER A 10 14.13 -22.77 -18.81
C SER A 10 15.49 -22.29 -19.33
N LEU A 11 16.11 -23.03 -20.25
CA LEU A 11 17.44 -22.75 -20.81
C LEU A 11 17.41 -21.85 -22.05
N LEU A 12 16.23 -21.58 -22.62
CA LEU A 12 16.09 -20.70 -23.78
C LEU A 12 16.45 -19.23 -23.46
N MET A 13 16.22 -18.78 -22.22
CA MET A 13 16.59 -17.43 -21.79
C MET A 13 18.10 -17.26 -21.70
N ASP A 14 18.82 -18.22 -21.13
CA ASP A 14 20.29 -18.20 -21.09
C ASP A 14 20.88 -18.19 -22.52
N ALA A 15 20.29 -18.95 -23.44
CA ALA A 15 20.68 -18.93 -24.85
C ALA A 15 20.40 -17.57 -25.52
N ALA A 16 19.31 -16.89 -25.15
CA ALA A 16 18.98 -15.55 -25.63
C ALA A 16 19.94 -14.47 -25.10
N GLU A 17 20.46 -14.66 -23.89
CA GLU A 17 21.48 -13.80 -23.27
C GLU A 17 22.90 -14.05 -23.81
N GLY A 18 23.08 -15.07 -24.67
CA GLY A 18 24.36 -15.42 -25.29
C GLY A 18 25.16 -16.47 -24.54
N ARG A 19 24.53 -17.25 -23.66
CA ARG A 19 25.15 -18.33 -22.85
C ARG A 19 24.52 -19.71 -23.12
N PRO A 20 24.41 -20.19 -24.37
CA PRO A 20 23.82 -21.50 -24.63
C PRO A 20 24.75 -22.64 -24.19
N THR A 21 24.18 -23.72 -23.65
CA THR A 21 24.92 -24.98 -23.46
C THR A 21 24.98 -25.77 -24.79
N PRO A 22 25.94 -26.69 -24.97
CA PRO A 22 26.06 -27.49 -26.20
C PRO A 22 24.79 -28.27 -26.56
N GLU A 23 24.05 -28.76 -25.55
CA GLU A 23 22.80 -29.50 -25.72
C GLU A 23 21.67 -28.59 -26.23
N VAL A 24 21.61 -27.36 -25.72
CA VAL A 24 20.64 -26.35 -26.17
C VAL A 24 20.93 -25.93 -27.60
N THR A 25 22.19 -25.71 -27.96
CA THR A 25 22.59 -25.36 -29.34
C THR A 25 22.13 -26.42 -30.33
N ARG A 26 22.40 -27.70 -30.06
CA ARG A 26 21.94 -28.81 -30.90
C ARG A 26 20.41 -28.87 -31.01
N HIS A 27 19.70 -28.66 -29.91
CA HIS A 27 18.25 -28.62 -29.93
C HIS A 27 17.69 -27.47 -30.77
N LEU A 28 18.32 -26.29 -30.74
CA LEU A 28 17.90 -25.12 -31.51
C LEU A 28 18.11 -25.30 -33.02
N GLU A 29 19.13 -26.05 -33.44
CA GLU A 29 19.35 -26.43 -34.85
C GLU A 29 18.24 -27.34 -35.37
N GLU A 30 17.74 -28.25 -34.54
CA GLU A 30 16.72 -29.23 -34.91
C GLU A 30 15.28 -28.71 -34.74
N CYS A 31 15.05 -27.77 -33.83
CA CYS A 31 13.70 -27.34 -33.41
C CYS A 31 13.40 -25.89 -33.79
N LYS A 32 12.78 -25.70 -34.96
CA LYS A 32 12.37 -24.37 -35.48
C LYS A 32 11.51 -23.55 -34.51
N SER A 33 10.63 -24.19 -33.74
CA SER A 33 9.78 -23.47 -32.78
C SER A 33 10.56 -22.90 -31.59
N CYS A 34 11.57 -23.62 -31.10
CA CYS A 34 12.42 -23.16 -30.00
C CYS A 34 13.41 -22.11 -30.49
N SER A 35 13.94 -22.25 -31.70
CA SER A 35 14.75 -21.20 -32.35
C SER A 35 13.98 -19.88 -32.49
N ALA A 36 12.74 -19.91 -33.00
CA ALA A 36 11.90 -18.71 -33.09
C ALA A 36 11.59 -18.07 -31.74
N ALA A 37 11.47 -18.86 -30.66
CA ALA A 37 11.28 -18.34 -29.31
C ALA A 37 12.53 -17.62 -28.78
N VAL A 38 13.73 -18.17 -29.02
CA VAL A 38 15.00 -17.54 -28.63
C VAL A 38 15.22 -16.20 -29.33
N GLU A 39 14.86 -16.07 -30.62
CA GLU A 39 14.97 -14.78 -31.31
C GLU A 39 14.07 -13.70 -30.67
N ARG A 40 12.84 -14.04 -30.30
CA ARG A 40 11.97 -13.09 -29.55
C ARG A 40 12.55 -12.71 -28.20
N TYR A 41 13.17 -13.67 -27.50
CA TYR A 41 13.84 -13.37 -26.23
C TYR A 41 15.07 -12.48 -26.44
N ARG A 42 15.81 -12.62 -27.55
CA ARG A 42 16.91 -11.72 -27.90
C ARG A 42 16.43 -10.29 -28.12
N GLU A 43 15.29 -10.10 -28.79
CA GLU A 43 14.67 -8.78 -28.96
C GLU A 43 14.33 -8.16 -27.59
N ILE A 44 13.74 -8.93 -26.68
CA ILE A 44 13.42 -8.48 -25.31
C ILE A 44 14.69 -8.15 -24.54
N VAL A 45 15.73 -8.98 -24.59
CA VAL A 45 17.03 -8.72 -23.94
C VAL A 45 17.70 -7.48 -24.52
N ALA A 46 17.62 -7.27 -25.83
CA ALA A 46 18.15 -6.07 -26.49
C ALA A 46 17.39 -4.81 -26.08
N ALA A 47 16.05 -4.87 -25.96
CA ALA A 47 15.23 -3.77 -25.46
C ALA A 47 15.46 -3.51 -23.96
N ALA A 48 15.68 -4.56 -23.16
CA ALA A 48 15.99 -4.43 -21.73
C ALA A 48 17.41 -3.89 -21.49
N LYS A 49 18.32 -4.04 -22.46
CA LYS A 49 19.66 -3.44 -22.45
C LYS A 49 19.65 -1.93 -22.73
N VAL A 50 18.47 -1.29 -22.88
CA VAL A 50 18.38 0.18 -22.80
C VAL A 50 19.02 0.59 -21.47
N ALA A 51 20.15 1.29 -21.61
CA ALA A 51 21.09 1.50 -20.53
C ALA A 51 20.40 2.08 -19.30
N TRP A 52 20.41 1.32 -18.21
CA TRP A 52 20.17 1.87 -16.89
C TRP A 52 21.34 2.81 -16.58
N THR A 53 21.25 4.05 -17.04
CA THR A 53 22.19 5.09 -16.63
C THR A 53 21.79 5.52 -15.22
N PRO A 54 22.73 5.52 -14.24
CA PRO A 54 22.42 6.09 -12.94
C PRO A 54 21.94 7.52 -13.13
N ALA A 55 20.84 7.86 -12.47
CA ALA A 55 20.31 9.22 -12.54
C ALA A 55 21.40 10.22 -12.10
N PRO A 56 21.59 11.33 -12.83
CA PRO A 56 22.49 12.40 -12.44
C PRO A 56 22.25 12.84 -10.99
N ALA A 57 23.32 13.05 -10.23
CA ALA A 57 23.24 13.32 -8.79
C ALA A 57 22.45 14.61 -8.47
N ASP A 58 22.48 15.58 -9.37
CA ASP A 58 21.69 16.81 -9.35
C ASP A 58 20.19 16.57 -9.53
N LEU A 59 19.79 15.65 -10.42
CA LEU A 59 18.39 15.23 -10.53
C LEU A 59 17.91 14.49 -9.29
N ILE A 60 18.75 13.64 -8.70
CA ILE A 60 18.46 12.98 -7.42
C ILE A 60 18.29 14.03 -6.32
N ALA A 61 19.16 15.03 -6.26
CA ALA A 61 19.07 16.12 -5.28
C ALA A 61 17.82 16.98 -5.49
N LEU A 62 17.46 17.30 -6.74
CA LEU A 62 16.27 18.06 -7.07
C LEU A 62 14.99 17.29 -6.71
N VAL A 63 14.93 16.00 -7.02
CA VAL A 63 13.83 15.13 -6.59
C VAL A 63 13.77 15.01 -5.07
N LYS A 64 14.92 14.87 -4.39
CA LYS A 64 14.99 14.87 -2.91
C LYS A 64 14.49 16.18 -2.29
N ASN A 65 14.62 17.30 -2.99
CA ASN A 65 14.11 18.60 -2.53
C ASN A 65 12.62 18.81 -2.87
N LEU A 66 12.10 18.13 -3.90
CA LEU A 66 10.67 18.12 -4.25
C LEU A 66 9.87 17.15 -3.39
N ILE A 67 10.52 16.13 -2.84
CA ILE A 67 9.95 15.24 -1.84
C ILE A 67 10.21 15.88 -0.47
N PRO A 68 9.21 16.39 0.26
CA PRO A 68 9.44 16.94 1.59
C PRO A 68 10.15 15.90 2.45
N GLU A 69 11.26 16.31 3.09
CA GLU A 69 12.13 15.46 3.90
C GLU A 69 11.29 14.60 4.86
N THR A 70 11.08 13.34 4.48
CA THR A 70 10.50 12.28 5.30
C THR A 70 9.36 12.74 6.22
N ARG A 71 8.16 12.95 5.67
CA ARG A 71 6.97 12.90 6.53
C ARG A 71 7.02 11.58 7.28
N ARG A 72 7.10 11.63 8.61
CA ARG A 72 7.11 10.42 9.44
C ARG A 72 5.76 9.75 9.27
N VAL A 73 5.74 8.58 8.64
CA VAL A 73 4.52 7.77 8.48
C VAL A 73 4.40 6.86 9.70
N TRP A 74 3.37 7.07 10.50
CA TRP A 74 3.05 6.23 11.64
C TRP A 74 1.75 5.50 11.40
N THR A 75 1.75 4.18 11.55
CA THR A 75 0.51 3.42 11.66
C THR A 75 0.02 3.51 13.09
N ALA A 76 -1.15 4.12 13.28
CA ALA A 76 -1.74 4.29 14.59
C ALA A 76 -2.07 2.92 15.21
N ALA A 77 -1.68 2.72 16.47
CA ALA A 77 -2.10 1.57 17.26
C ALA A 77 -3.19 2.00 18.26
N ARG A 78 -4.04 1.06 18.68
CA ARG A 78 -5.03 1.31 19.73
C ARG A 78 -4.29 1.52 21.07
N LEU A 79 -4.39 2.73 21.61
CA LEU A 79 -3.77 3.10 22.88
C LEU A 79 -4.68 2.86 24.10
N GLY A 80 -5.96 2.61 23.85
CA GLY A 80 -6.95 2.28 24.88
C GLY A 80 -8.38 2.38 24.35
N SER A 81 -9.29 1.62 24.95
CA SER A 81 -10.73 1.70 24.70
C SER A 81 -11.48 1.84 26.01
N SER A 82 -12.25 2.92 26.15
CA SER A 82 -13.34 2.99 27.11
C SER A 82 -14.60 2.51 26.40
N LEU A 83 -14.91 1.22 26.50
CA LEU A 83 -16.24 0.74 26.16
C LEU A 83 -17.19 1.30 27.22
N ALA A 84 -18.13 2.14 26.80
CA ALA A 84 -19.23 2.55 27.68
C ALA A 84 -19.95 1.28 28.13
N ALA A 85 -20.06 1.11 29.45
CA ALA A 85 -20.58 -0.10 30.07
C ALA A 85 -22.02 -0.40 29.61
N GLY A 86 -22.20 -1.46 28.81
CA GLY A 86 -23.52 -1.94 28.40
C GLY A 86 -23.48 -3.05 27.35
N ALA A 87 -23.33 -4.30 27.82
CA ALA A 87 -23.80 -5.55 27.21
C ALA A 87 -23.48 -5.89 25.73
N ARG A 88 -22.62 -6.91 25.54
CA ARG A 88 -22.55 -7.85 24.39
C ARG A 88 -22.73 -7.24 22.99
N GLY A 89 -21.61 -6.82 22.41
CA GLY A 89 -21.51 -6.27 21.04
C GLY A 89 -20.83 -4.91 21.06
N LEU A 90 -20.23 -4.49 19.93
CA LEU A 90 -19.94 -3.08 19.72
C LEU A 90 -21.28 -2.36 19.80
N GLY A 91 -21.52 -1.60 20.86
CA GLY A 91 -22.73 -0.79 20.99
C GLY A 91 -22.87 0.20 19.82
N ASP A 92 -24.02 0.84 19.71
CA ASP A 92 -24.25 1.89 18.69
C ASP A 92 -23.35 3.12 18.89
N GLU A 93 -22.50 3.14 19.91
CA GLU A 93 -21.46 4.15 20.11
C GLU A 93 -20.22 3.53 20.77
N PHE A 94 -19.04 3.93 20.31
CA PHE A 94 -17.79 3.69 21.02
C PHE A 94 -16.78 4.81 20.82
N GLN A 95 -15.82 4.90 21.73
CA GLN A 95 -14.71 5.83 21.65
C GLN A 95 -13.39 5.07 21.74
N MET A 96 -12.42 5.47 20.92
CA MET A 96 -11.07 4.93 20.98
C MET A 96 -10.02 6.01 20.81
N SER A 97 -8.85 5.78 21.40
CA SER A 97 -7.69 6.65 21.18
C SER A 97 -6.71 5.92 20.28
N VAL A 98 -6.33 6.56 19.17
CA VAL A 98 -5.38 6.05 18.19
C VAL A 98 -4.19 7.00 18.12
N GLY A 99 -2.99 6.46 18.02
CA GLY A 99 -1.79 7.30 18.00
C GLY A 99 -0.50 6.51 17.92
N GLY A 100 0.61 7.25 17.94
CA GLY A 100 1.98 6.74 17.96
C GLY A 100 2.95 7.83 18.39
N GLY A 101 3.86 7.51 19.32
CA GLY A 101 4.74 8.51 19.95
C GLY A 101 3.96 9.53 20.78
N ASP A 102 4.21 10.81 20.55
CA ASP A 102 3.57 11.93 21.29
C ASP A 102 2.22 12.37 20.68
N LEU A 103 1.85 11.81 19.52
CA LEU A 103 0.61 12.13 18.83
C LEU A 103 -0.46 11.10 19.15
N SER A 104 -1.56 11.54 19.76
CA SER A 104 -2.76 10.73 19.93
C SER A 104 -4.01 11.54 19.61
N ILE A 105 -4.96 10.91 18.92
CA ILE A 105 -6.27 11.47 18.63
C ILE A 105 -7.35 10.56 19.23
N ARG A 106 -8.44 11.17 19.68
CA ARG A 106 -9.63 10.44 20.11
C ARG A 106 -10.64 10.44 18.97
N ILE A 107 -11.11 9.24 18.64
CA ILE A 107 -12.12 9.00 17.63
C ILE A 107 -13.36 8.46 18.33
N MET A 108 -14.50 9.06 18.04
CA MET A 108 -15.83 8.62 18.41
C MET A 108 -16.51 8.05 17.18
N ALA A 109 -17.05 6.85 17.29
CA ALA A 109 -17.84 6.22 16.26
C ALA A 109 -19.25 6.00 16.78
N THR A 110 -20.24 6.47 16.03
CA THR A 110 -21.66 6.32 16.35
C THR A 110 -22.39 5.70 15.18
N ARG A 111 -23.24 4.71 15.43
CA ARG A 111 -24.06 4.06 14.41
C ARG A 111 -25.26 4.93 14.07
N SER A 112 -25.54 5.06 12.78
CA SER A 112 -26.65 5.80 12.20
C SER A 112 -27.36 4.95 11.15
N GLU A 113 -28.49 5.42 10.62
CA GLU A 113 -29.21 4.74 9.53
C GLU A 113 -28.36 4.62 8.24
N ALA A 114 -27.43 5.56 8.02
CA ALA A 114 -26.55 5.60 6.85
C ALA A 114 -25.23 4.81 7.04
N GLY A 115 -25.02 4.20 8.21
CA GLY A 115 -23.78 3.51 8.57
C GLY A 115 -23.10 4.12 9.79
N TRP A 116 -21.78 4.06 9.85
CA TRP A 116 -20.98 4.56 10.97
C TRP A 116 -20.54 6.00 10.74
N GLN A 117 -20.90 6.89 11.66
CA GLN A 117 -20.40 8.25 11.71
C GLN A 117 -19.16 8.30 12.59
N LEU A 118 -18.03 8.69 12.00
CA LEU A 118 -16.78 8.92 12.71
C LEU A 118 -16.58 10.40 12.96
N MET A 119 -16.18 10.73 14.19
CA MET A 119 -15.86 12.09 14.61
C MET A 119 -14.59 12.09 15.44
N GLY A 120 -13.76 13.10 15.29
CA GLY A 120 -12.58 13.26 16.11
C GLY A 120 -12.06 14.69 16.06
N ARG A 121 -11.20 15.04 17.01
CA ARG A 121 -10.55 16.35 17.02
C ARG A 121 -9.19 16.24 16.34
N LEU A 122 -8.90 17.18 15.44
CA LEU A 122 -7.58 17.30 14.86
C LEU A 122 -6.59 17.82 15.90
N PRO A 123 -5.32 17.40 15.86
CA PRO A 123 -4.27 17.99 16.67
C PRO A 123 -4.10 19.48 16.35
N GLU A 124 -3.41 20.22 17.23
CA GLU A 124 -3.07 21.62 16.95
C GLU A 124 -2.16 21.72 15.71
N GLY A 125 -2.39 22.77 14.91
CA GLY A 125 -1.66 23.04 13.68
C GLY A 125 -2.49 22.82 12.40
N GLU A 126 -1.80 22.87 11.26
CA GLU A 126 -2.42 22.68 9.95
C GLU A 126 -2.50 21.19 9.62
N TRP A 127 -3.65 20.58 9.92
CA TRP A 127 -3.95 19.19 9.62
C TRP A 127 -5.05 19.07 8.58
N SER A 128 -4.89 18.15 7.64
CA SER A 128 -5.94 17.74 6.72
C SER A 128 -6.24 16.25 6.87
N ILE A 129 -7.42 15.85 6.41
CA ILE A 129 -7.84 14.44 6.37
C ILE A 129 -7.88 13.98 4.92
N ASP A 130 -7.32 12.81 4.67
CA ASP A 130 -7.40 12.10 3.40
C ASP A 130 -8.10 10.76 3.67
N ALA A 131 -9.34 10.66 3.20
CA ALA A 131 -10.23 9.53 3.40
C ALA A 131 -10.90 9.19 2.05
N GLU A 132 -11.28 7.92 1.88
CA GLU A 132 -11.96 7.47 0.66
C GLU A 132 -13.35 8.10 0.50
N VAL A 133 -13.99 8.45 1.62
CA VAL A 133 -15.27 9.15 1.67
C VAL A 133 -15.08 10.65 1.95
N PRO A 134 -15.99 11.52 1.45
CA PRO A 134 -15.95 12.94 1.75
C PRO A 134 -16.01 13.20 3.26
N ALA A 135 -14.99 13.89 3.76
CA ALA A 135 -14.93 14.32 5.15
C ALA A 135 -15.18 15.82 5.27
N VAL A 136 -15.96 16.19 6.28
CA VAL A 136 -16.15 17.59 6.67
C VAL A 136 -15.14 17.90 7.76
N VAL A 137 -14.29 18.89 7.53
CA VAL A 137 -13.31 19.39 8.48
C VAL A 137 -13.67 20.82 8.85
N ASP A 138 -13.79 21.09 10.15
CA ASP A 138 -14.10 22.40 10.70
C ASP A 138 -13.26 22.70 11.95
N ALA A 139 -13.54 23.82 12.62
CA ALA A 139 -12.82 24.24 13.83
C ALA A 139 -12.94 23.27 15.02
N ASN A 140 -13.96 22.39 15.01
CA ASN A 140 -14.22 21.42 16.07
C ASN A 140 -13.58 20.05 15.78
N GLY A 141 -13.12 19.82 14.55
CA GLY A 141 -12.42 18.60 14.15
C GLY A 141 -12.86 18.09 12.78
N PHE A 142 -12.96 16.77 12.67
CA PHE A 142 -13.41 16.10 11.45
C PHE A 142 -14.64 15.25 11.71
N ARG A 143 -15.45 15.09 10.66
CA ARG A 143 -16.54 14.12 10.62
C ARG A 143 -16.74 13.53 9.23
N PHE A 144 -17.04 12.24 9.17
CA PHE A 144 -17.44 11.56 7.95
C PHE A 144 -18.29 10.33 8.28
N THR A 145 -18.97 9.79 7.28
CA THR A 145 -19.84 8.61 7.41
C THR A 145 -19.39 7.53 6.43
N VAL A 146 -19.30 6.30 6.92
CA VAL A 146 -18.94 5.11 6.12
C VAL A 146 -20.03 4.04 6.26
N GLY A 147 -20.19 3.18 5.26
CA GLY A 147 -21.19 2.11 5.32
C GLY A 147 -20.81 1.03 6.34
N ALA A 148 -19.51 0.69 6.39
CA ALA A 148 -18.97 -0.36 7.25
C ALA A 148 -17.68 0.09 7.97
N LEU A 149 -17.33 -0.57 9.08
CA LEU A 149 -16.12 -0.21 9.85
C LEU A 149 -14.83 -0.57 9.09
N GLU A 150 -14.88 -1.45 8.11
CA GLU A 150 -13.78 -1.80 7.21
C GLU A 150 -13.38 -0.64 6.29
N GLU A 151 -14.32 0.26 6.00
CA GLU A 151 -14.14 1.44 5.14
C GLU A 151 -13.69 2.68 5.94
N SER A 152 -13.51 2.54 7.25
CA SER A 152 -13.24 3.68 8.15
C SER A 152 -11.77 4.07 8.26
N GLY A 153 -10.90 3.53 7.40
CA GLY A 153 -9.49 3.90 7.35
C GLY A 153 -9.28 5.29 6.75
N PHE A 154 -8.35 6.08 7.30
CA PHE A 154 -8.03 7.41 6.80
C PHE A 154 -6.62 7.84 7.21
N ASN A 155 -6.11 8.87 6.55
CA ASN A 155 -4.83 9.50 6.89
C ASN A 155 -5.09 10.89 7.46
N LEU A 156 -4.41 11.23 8.56
CA LEU A 156 -4.23 12.62 8.96
C LEU A 156 -2.88 13.11 8.45
N ILE A 157 -2.92 14.18 7.65
CA ILE A 157 -1.75 14.78 7.02
C ILE A 157 -1.45 16.08 7.75
N GLY A 158 -0.38 16.08 8.53
CA GLY A 158 0.17 17.27 9.17
C GLY A 158 1.33 17.87 8.36
N PRO A 159 1.95 18.96 8.85
CA PRO A 159 3.07 19.61 8.17
C PRO A 159 4.26 18.66 8.01
N ASP A 160 4.63 17.93 9.07
CA ASP A 160 5.87 17.15 9.15
C ASP A 160 5.63 15.63 9.28
N GLN A 161 4.38 15.18 9.31
CA GLN A 161 4.05 13.78 9.55
C GLN A 161 2.70 13.35 8.98
N ILE A 162 2.56 12.05 8.75
CA ILE A 162 1.30 11.41 8.35
C ILE A 162 0.95 10.37 9.42
N LEU A 163 -0.21 10.51 10.03
CA LEU A 163 -0.79 9.48 10.89
C LEU A 163 -1.76 8.66 10.06
N VAL A 164 -1.38 7.42 9.76
CA VAL A 164 -2.23 6.45 9.09
C VAL A 164 -3.11 5.80 10.16
N VAL A 165 -4.42 6.04 10.07
CA VAL A 165 -5.41 5.42 10.95
C VAL A 165 -6.00 4.22 10.20
N PRO A 166 -5.69 2.98 10.62
CA PRO A 166 -6.29 1.80 10.02
C PRO A 166 -7.81 1.78 10.18
N ALA A 167 -8.49 0.95 9.40
CA ALA A 167 -9.91 0.70 9.58
C ALA A 167 -10.20 0.30 11.03
N MET A 168 -11.27 0.84 11.61
CA MET A 168 -11.72 0.55 12.98
C MET A 168 -11.90 -0.94 13.23
N SER A 169 -12.35 -1.72 12.22
CA SER A 169 -12.45 -3.18 12.33
C SER A 169 -11.09 -3.84 12.64
N GLN A 170 -10.01 -3.34 12.05
CA GLN A 170 -8.65 -3.82 12.32
C GLN A 170 -8.17 -3.42 13.71
N LEU A 171 -8.53 -2.23 14.19
CA LEU A 171 -8.16 -1.73 15.51
C LEU A 171 -8.95 -2.39 16.65
N LEU A 172 -10.17 -2.87 16.36
CA LEU A 172 -11.02 -3.54 17.33
C LEU A 172 -10.63 -5.01 17.55
N GLY A 173 -9.94 -5.62 16.59
CA GLY A 173 -9.56 -7.04 16.62
C GLY A 173 -10.74 -7.95 16.29
N ASP A 174 -10.46 -9.24 16.06
CA ASP A 174 -11.46 -10.29 15.80
C ASP A 174 -12.35 -10.61 17.03
N ASP A 175 -12.16 -9.93 18.17
CA ASP A 175 -12.91 -10.10 19.42
C ASP A 175 -14.37 -9.61 19.33
N GLY A 176 -14.83 -9.22 18.14
CA GLY A 176 -16.20 -8.79 17.84
C GLY A 176 -17.12 -9.89 17.26
N ARG A 177 -16.74 -11.17 17.31
CA ARG A 177 -17.61 -12.31 16.96
C ARG A 177 -18.07 -13.10 18.18
#